data_AF-A0A351HN79-F1
#
_entry.id   AF-A0A351HN79-F1
#
_cell.length_a   1.000
_cell.length_b   1.000
_cell.length_c   1.000
_cell.angle_alpha   90.00
_cell.angle_beta   90.00
_cell.angle_gamma   90.00
#
_symmetry.space_group_name_H-M   'P 1'
#
loop_
_entity.id
_entity.type
_entity.pdbx_description
1 polymer ?
#
loop_
_entity_poly.entity_id
_entity_poly.type
_entity_poly.pdbx_seq_one_letter_code
_entity_poly.pdbx_strand_id
1 'polypeptide(L)'
;MRNIKNAIQLTLCQQLGIIILRIIIGWHFLYEGVTKLMNPEWSAESYMLNSRSFLSAIFREMVSSPILLNAVNFLNEWGLVMIGIGLFFGFFARVAVYGGVLLLSLYYFAYPPFGGYNFGVPQEGSYLLVDKTFIELVALIVLALFPGTLNKGLWSLMEKWKLRIHLPNLVKKRNLQFSSVEPQSSKSRRDILKDLIFLPFFGGFAWAFMNSEKETGADAITGSTIILKQKSLREIKGEMPMGILAKGKAPVSRLIMGTNHLSGTAHARDLIYASSLFKAYNTEKKIIETYMLAEKAGINLFFATPLLARYKKTFGGNFQTWINVAPTKKDIYTQVDKAIDKGVDYIFIQGATCDRRVYDGEIDVVSKCLDYIKQQGYPAGLGAHTIQALLACEEAGIEPDFYYKTMHHDKYWSAHPKENRKPFLWSSNISEDHNKFHDNMWCLFPEETIEFVQKVKKPVVGFKVLAGGAIHPKDGFQWAFDNGADFIEVGMFDFQIIENVNQAIASVVKAKNRNRPWFG
;
A
#
# COMPACT_ATOMS: atom_id res chain seq x y z
N MET A 1 -26.98 -60.14 -23.14
CA MET A 1 -26.57 -58.74 -22.89
C MET A 1 -25.19 -58.72 -22.23
N ARG A 2 -24.11 -58.51 -23.00
CA ARG A 2 -22.75 -58.34 -22.46
C ARG A 2 -22.50 -56.86 -22.22
N ASN A 3 -22.27 -56.51 -20.96
CA ASN A 3 -21.96 -55.17 -20.48
C ASN A 3 -20.56 -54.75 -20.95
N ILE A 4 -20.48 -53.91 -21.99
CA ILE A 4 -19.22 -53.25 -22.37
C ILE A 4 -19.14 -51.94 -21.57
N LYS A 5 -18.57 -52.01 -20.36
CA LYS A 5 -18.02 -50.81 -19.71
C LYS A 5 -16.65 -50.55 -20.34
N ASN A 6 -16.63 -49.79 -21.43
CA ASN A 6 -15.40 -49.16 -21.92
C ASN A 6 -14.97 -48.08 -20.92
N ALA A 7 -14.30 -48.48 -19.84
CA ALA A 7 -13.55 -47.54 -19.02
C ALA A 7 -12.34 -47.08 -19.87
N ILE A 8 -12.39 -45.84 -20.36
CA ILE A 8 -11.28 -45.22 -21.09
C ILE A 8 -10.04 -45.27 -20.18
N GLN A 9 -9.10 -46.17 -20.47
CA GLN A 9 -7.85 -46.25 -19.74
C GLN A 9 -6.93 -45.13 -20.21
N LEU A 10 -6.65 -44.18 -19.31
CA LEU A 10 -5.67 -43.11 -19.56
C LEU A 10 -4.30 -43.69 -19.90
N THR A 11 -3.62 -43.11 -20.89
CA THR A 11 -2.24 -43.46 -21.22
C THR A 11 -1.28 -43.12 -20.07
N LEU A 12 -0.09 -43.70 -20.04
CA LEU A 12 0.91 -43.39 -19.01
C LEU A 12 1.25 -41.90 -18.97
N CYS A 13 1.40 -41.24 -20.13
CA CYS A 13 1.69 -39.81 -20.19
C CYS A 13 0.52 -38.97 -19.67
N GLN A 14 -0.73 -39.34 -19.95
CA GLN A 14 -1.91 -38.66 -19.40
C GLN A 14 -1.98 -38.81 -17.88
N GLN A 15 -1.70 -40.02 -17.35
CA GLN A 15 -1.64 -40.27 -15.91
C GLN A 15 -0.53 -39.46 -15.24
N LEU A 16 0.65 -39.40 -15.86
CA LEU A 16 1.79 -38.60 -15.37
C LEU A 16 1.46 -37.11 -15.35
N GLY A 17 0.86 -36.58 -16.43
CA GLY A 17 0.47 -35.16 -16.49
C GLY A 17 -0.50 -34.76 -15.38
N ILE A 18 -1.50 -35.60 -15.11
CA ILE A 18 -2.47 -35.37 -14.02
C ILE A 18 -1.79 -35.43 -12.64
N ILE A 19 -0.86 -36.37 -12.43
CA ILE A 19 -0.14 -36.48 -11.15
C ILE A 19 0.79 -35.28 -10.95
N ILE A 20 1.51 -34.86 -11.99
CA ILE A 20 2.38 -33.67 -11.93
C ILE A 20 1.56 -32.42 -11.62
N LEU A 21 0.43 -32.21 -12.32
CA LEU A 21 -0.47 -31.09 -12.05
C LEU A 21 -0.95 -31.08 -10.60
N ARG A 22 -1.37 -32.24 -10.08
CA ARG A 22 -1.78 -32.40 -8.67
C ARG A 22 -0.66 -32.02 -7.70
N ILE A 23 0.57 -32.46 -7.98
CA ILE A 23 1.75 -32.18 -7.15
C ILE A 23 2.07 -30.68 -7.18
N ILE A 24 2.02 -30.02 -8.34
CA ILE A 24 2.29 -28.58 -8.47
C ILE A 24 1.25 -27.76 -7.70
N ILE A 25 -0.03 -28.10 -7.83
CA ILE A 25 -1.09 -27.42 -7.07
C ILE A 25 -0.93 -27.70 -5.57
N GLY A 26 -0.65 -28.95 -5.19
CA GLY A 26 -0.41 -29.32 -3.80
C GLY A 26 0.79 -28.59 -3.19
N TRP A 27 1.86 -28.40 -3.96
CA TRP A 27 3.01 -27.60 -3.58
C TRP A 27 2.61 -26.15 -3.29
N HIS A 28 1.83 -25.53 -4.18
CA HIS A 28 1.41 -24.14 -4.03
C HIS A 28 0.56 -23.95 -2.77
N PHE A 29 -0.46 -24.78 -2.55
CA PHE A 29 -1.27 -24.76 -1.33
C PHE A 29 -0.43 -24.97 -0.06
N LEU A 30 0.50 -25.93 -0.10
CA LEU A 30 1.37 -26.23 1.03
C LEU A 30 2.26 -25.03 1.37
N TYR A 31 2.91 -24.45 0.37
CA TYR A 31 3.75 -23.27 0.53
C TYR A 31 2.95 -22.10 1.12
N GLU A 32 1.80 -21.77 0.54
CA GLU A 32 0.93 -20.69 1.01
C GLU A 32 0.45 -20.89 2.45
N GLY A 33 0.16 -22.12 2.85
CA GLY A 33 -0.25 -22.45 4.21
C GLY A 33 0.89 -22.35 5.22
N VAL A 34 2.07 -22.91 4.91
CA VAL A 34 3.25 -22.84 5.79
C VAL A 34 3.70 -21.40 6.01
N THR A 35 3.71 -20.58 4.96
CA THR A 35 4.08 -19.15 5.06
C THR A 35 3.16 -18.38 6.00
N LYS A 36 1.86 -18.69 6.02
CA LYS A 36 0.90 -18.09 6.97
C LYS A 36 1.13 -18.56 8.39
N LEU A 37 1.33 -19.88 8.58
CA LEU A 37 1.60 -20.48 9.88
C LEU A 37 2.88 -19.93 10.53
N MET A 38 3.88 -19.56 9.72
CA MET A 38 5.15 -19.02 10.20
C MET A 38 5.16 -17.51 10.41
N ASN A 39 4.08 -16.79 10.05
CA ASN A 39 3.95 -15.36 10.26
C ASN A 39 2.98 -15.07 11.43
N PRO A 40 3.49 -14.74 12.64
CA PRO A 40 2.64 -14.51 13.81
C PRO A 40 1.70 -13.30 13.68
N GLU A 41 1.96 -12.39 12.74
CA GLU A 41 1.14 -11.20 12.50
C GLU A 41 0.10 -11.40 11.40
N TRP A 42 0.07 -12.57 10.74
CA TRP A 42 -0.85 -12.83 9.65
C TRP A 42 -2.31 -12.87 10.12
N SER A 43 -3.21 -12.28 9.33
CA SER A 43 -4.65 -12.29 9.58
C SER A 43 -5.44 -12.09 8.28
N ALA A 44 -6.56 -12.80 8.14
CA ALA A 44 -7.50 -12.62 7.03
C ALA A 44 -8.38 -11.36 7.17
N GLU A 45 -8.31 -10.64 8.31
CA GLU A 45 -9.15 -9.48 8.63
C GLU A 45 -9.16 -8.43 7.53
N SER A 46 -7.98 -7.97 7.11
CA SER A 46 -7.84 -6.95 6.06
C SER A 46 -8.39 -7.46 4.72
N TYR A 47 -8.15 -8.72 4.38
CA TYR A 47 -8.67 -9.32 3.16
C TYR A 47 -10.21 -9.36 3.16
N MET A 48 -10.83 -9.70 4.29
CA MET A 48 -12.28 -9.76 4.43
C MET A 48 -12.94 -8.38 4.45
N LEU A 49 -12.39 -7.42 5.22
CA LEU A 49 -12.92 -6.05 5.30
C LEU A 49 -12.92 -5.31 3.96
N ASN A 50 -11.94 -5.62 3.11
CA ASN A 50 -11.78 -4.97 1.80
C ASN A 50 -12.59 -5.65 0.68
N SER A 51 -13.19 -6.82 0.92
CA SER A 51 -13.99 -7.51 -0.09
C SER A 51 -15.30 -6.76 -0.34
N ARG A 52 -15.66 -6.67 -1.61
CA ARG A 52 -16.79 -5.87 -2.11
C ARG A 52 -17.82 -6.69 -2.86
N SER A 53 -17.59 -7.98 -3.00
CA SER A 53 -18.51 -8.85 -3.71
C SER A 53 -19.80 -9.04 -2.90
N PHE A 54 -20.69 -9.87 -3.41
CA PHE A 54 -21.90 -10.29 -2.71
C PHE A 54 -21.60 -10.96 -1.34
N LEU A 55 -20.35 -11.39 -1.08
CA LEU A 55 -19.92 -11.95 0.20
C LEU A 55 -19.51 -10.89 1.24
N SER A 56 -19.41 -9.61 0.84
CA SER A 56 -18.91 -8.52 1.69
C SER A 56 -19.66 -8.36 3.02
N ALA A 57 -20.98 -8.53 3.03
CA ALA A 57 -21.78 -8.45 4.26
C ALA A 57 -21.42 -9.56 5.25
N ILE A 58 -21.30 -10.79 4.75
CA ILE A 58 -20.93 -11.97 5.54
C ILE A 58 -19.52 -11.80 6.11
N PHE A 59 -18.58 -11.30 5.30
CA PHE A 59 -17.20 -11.06 5.74
C PHE A 59 -17.09 -9.99 6.82
N ARG A 60 -17.87 -8.91 6.73
CA ARG A 60 -17.91 -7.88 7.78
C ARG A 60 -18.44 -8.44 9.11
N GLU A 61 -19.46 -9.30 9.05
CA GLU A 61 -19.98 -9.99 10.23
C GLU A 61 -18.94 -10.93 10.84
N MET A 62 -18.24 -11.72 10.01
CA MET A 62 -17.16 -12.59 10.45
C MET A 62 -16.01 -11.82 11.11
N VAL A 63 -15.64 -10.65 10.57
CA VAL A 63 -14.59 -9.80 11.16
C VAL A 63 -15.05 -9.19 12.49
N SER A 64 -16.32 -8.83 12.63
CA SER A 64 -16.85 -8.24 13.86
C SER A 64 -16.84 -9.18 15.06
N SER A 65 -16.76 -10.50 14.82
CA SER A 65 -16.71 -11.53 15.85
C SER A 65 -15.29 -12.10 15.99
N PRO A 66 -14.60 -11.89 17.13
CA PRO A 66 -13.25 -12.42 17.35
C PRO A 66 -13.17 -13.94 17.21
N ILE A 67 -14.23 -14.66 17.61
CA ILE A 67 -14.30 -16.12 17.52
C ILE A 67 -14.33 -16.57 16.05
N LEU A 68 -15.16 -15.93 15.23
CA LEU A 68 -15.27 -16.25 13.81
C LEU A 68 -13.99 -15.88 13.06
N LEU A 69 -13.41 -14.71 13.32
CA LEU A 69 -12.16 -14.30 12.72
C LEU A 69 -11.02 -15.28 13.02
N ASN A 70 -10.88 -15.72 14.28
CA ASN A 70 -9.87 -16.72 14.66
C ASN A 70 -10.11 -18.07 13.97
N ALA A 71 -11.38 -18.49 13.84
CA ALA A 71 -11.71 -19.71 13.09
C ALA A 71 -11.35 -19.59 11.61
N VAL A 72 -11.61 -18.44 10.98
CA VAL A 72 -11.23 -18.18 9.57
C VAL A 72 -9.72 -18.20 9.41
N ASN A 73 -8.97 -17.55 10.31
CA ASN A 73 -7.50 -17.57 10.29
C ASN A 73 -6.96 -19.00 10.40
N PHE A 74 -7.44 -19.75 11.40
CA PHE A 74 -7.07 -21.16 11.58
C PHE A 74 -7.36 -22.01 10.34
N LEU A 75 -8.53 -21.86 9.73
CA LEU A 75 -8.91 -22.59 8.52
C LEU A 75 -8.06 -22.21 7.31
N ASN A 76 -7.64 -20.96 7.19
CA ASN A 76 -6.76 -20.52 6.11
C ASN A 76 -5.33 -21.06 6.30
N GLU A 77 -4.80 -21.02 7.52
CA GLU A 77 -3.47 -21.58 7.83
C GLU A 77 -3.45 -23.09 7.63
N TRP A 78 -4.25 -23.81 8.43
CA TRP A 78 -4.21 -25.28 8.46
C TRP A 78 -4.94 -25.92 7.29
N GLY A 79 -6.01 -25.30 6.79
CA GLY A 79 -6.73 -25.82 5.63
C GLY A 79 -5.83 -25.85 4.39
N LEU A 80 -5.08 -24.77 4.12
CA LEU A 80 -4.11 -24.74 3.03
C LEU A 80 -3.02 -25.80 3.19
N VAL A 81 -2.43 -25.93 4.39
CA VAL A 81 -1.42 -26.97 4.68
C VAL A 81 -1.97 -28.38 4.43
N MET A 82 -3.15 -28.69 4.97
CA MET A 82 -3.74 -30.03 4.87
C MET A 82 -4.16 -30.37 3.44
N ILE A 83 -4.72 -29.40 2.70
CA ILE A 83 -5.02 -29.56 1.27
C ILE A 83 -3.72 -29.78 0.49
N GLY A 84 -2.69 -28.97 0.76
CA GLY A 84 -1.38 -29.06 0.13
C GLY A 84 -0.75 -30.43 0.31
N ILE A 85 -0.66 -30.93 1.55
CA ILE A 85 -0.15 -32.29 1.87
C ILE A 85 -0.96 -33.35 1.14
N GLY A 86 -2.30 -33.26 1.17
CA GLY A 86 -3.16 -34.26 0.55
C GLY A 86 -2.99 -34.35 -0.97
N LEU A 87 -2.86 -33.22 -1.64
CA LEU A 87 -2.59 -33.14 -3.09
C LEU A 87 -1.16 -33.54 -3.43
N PHE A 88 -0.18 -33.08 -2.65
CA PHE A 88 1.24 -33.33 -2.90
C PHE A 88 1.58 -34.81 -2.82
N PHE A 89 1.25 -35.44 -1.69
CA PHE A 89 1.55 -36.86 -1.46
C PHE A 89 0.51 -37.80 -2.09
N GLY A 90 -0.71 -37.31 -2.31
CA GLY A 90 -1.83 -38.11 -2.80
C GLY A 90 -2.65 -38.81 -1.70
N PHE A 91 -2.42 -38.48 -0.42
CA PHE A 91 -3.21 -39.00 0.70
C PHE A 91 -4.53 -38.25 0.82
N PHE A 92 -5.66 -38.97 0.89
CA PHE A 92 -6.99 -38.37 0.89
C PHE A 92 -7.19 -37.33 -0.24
N ALA A 93 -6.51 -37.53 -1.39
CA ALA A 93 -6.42 -36.54 -2.46
C ALA A 93 -7.79 -36.07 -2.96
N ARG A 94 -8.82 -36.92 -2.91
CA ARG A 94 -10.20 -36.53 -3.25
C ARG A 94 -10.74 -35.46 -2.32
N VAL A 95 -10.57 -35.64 -1.01
CA VAL A 95 -11.00 -34.65 0.00
C VAL A 95 -10.20 -33.36 -0.18
N ALA A 96 -8.89 -33.47 -0.41
CA ALA A 96 -8.04 -32.31 -0.66
C ALA A 96 -8.45 -31.54 -1.93
N VAL A 97 -8.78 -32.22 -3.03
CA VAL A 97 -9.29 -31.59 -4.26
C VAL A 97 -10.58 -30.83 -3.98
N TYR A 98 -11.58 -31.46 -3.35
CA TYR A 98 -12.85 -30.79 -3.07
C TYR A 98 -12.69 -29.61 -2.08
N GLY A 99 -11.84 -29.76 -1.07
CA GLY A 99 -11.50 -28.68 -0.15
C GLY A 99 -10.81 -27.52 -0.86
N GLY A 100 -9.87 -27.79 -1.76
CA GLY A 100 -9.21 -26.78 -2.59
C GLY A 100 -10.17 -26.06 -3.54
N VAL A 101 -11.09 -26.79 -4.18
CA VAL A 101 -12.14 -26.20 -5.03
C VAL A 101 -13.02 -25.26 -4.21
N LEU A 102 -13.48 -25.68 -3.04
CA LEU A 102 -14.29 -24.83 -2.17
C LEU A 102 -13.54 -23.57 -1.76
N LEU A 103 -12.29 -23.71 -1.32
CA LEU A 103 -11.48 -22.59 -0.85
C LEU A 103 -11.16 -21.58 -1.95
N LEU A 104 -10.69 -22.03 -3.12
CA LEU A 104 -10.41 -21.12 -4.24
C LEU A 104 -11.67 -20.47 -4.79
N SER A 105 -12.83 -21.15 -4.73
CA SER A 105 -14.11 -20.53 -5.07
C SER A 105 -14.41 -19.37 -4.13
N LEU A 106 -14.20 -19.52 -2.82
CA LEU A 106 -14.38 -18.43 -1.85
C LEU A 106 -13.44 -17.25 -2.15
N TYR A 107 -12.17 -17.51 -2.49
CA TYR A 107 -11.23 -16.44 -2.86
C TYR A 107 -11.62 -15.72 -4.15
N TYR A 108 -11.96 -16.49 -5.19
CA TYR A 108 -12.36 -15.92 -6.48
C TYR A 108 -13.63 -15.08 -6.34
N PHE A 109 -14.63 -15.55 -5.60
CA PHE A 109 -15.85 -14.80 -5.36
C PHE A 109 -15.70 -13.69 -4.33
N ALA A 110 -14.67 -13.70 -3.46
CA ALA A 110 -14.35 -12.56 -2.61
C ALA A 110 -13.86 -11.35 -3.42
N TYR A 111 -13.13 -11.61 -4.51
CA TYR A 111 -12.55 -10.56 -5.39
C TYR A 111 -12.65 -10.93 -6.87
N PRO A 112 -13.88 -10.95 -7.45
CA PRO A 112 -14.03 -11.26 -8.85
C PRO A 112 -13.29 -10.22 -9.73
N PRO A 113 -12.59 -10.65 -10.80
CA PRO A 113 -11.74 -9.77 -11.63
C PRO A 113 -12.54 -8.79 -12.52
N PHE A 114 -13.87 -8.77 -12.43
CA PHE A 114 -14.76 -7.91 -13.19
C PHE A 114 -15.54 -6.97 -12.27
N GLY A 115 -16.14 -5.92 -12.85
CA GLY A 115 -17.05 -5.02 -12.14
C GLY A 115 -16.40 -4.13 -11.08
N GLY A 116 -15.07 -4.02 -11.06
CA GLY A 116 -14.33 -3.22 -10.07
C GLY A 116 -14.27 -3.85 -8.67
N TYR A 117 -14.67 -5.12 -8.53
CA TYR A 117 -14.66 -5.84 -7.26
C TYR A 117 -13.25 -6.32 -6.83
N ASN A 118 -12.32 -6.42 -7.76
CA ASN A 118 -10.90 -6.73 -7.53
C ASN A 118 -10.07 -5.53 -7.05
N PHE A 119 -10.70 -4.38 -6.84
CA PHE A 119 -10.02 -3.13 -6.54
C PHE A 119 -9.45 -3.11 -5.11
N GLY A 120 -8.12 -3.09 -4.98
CA GLY A 120 -7.41 -3.07 -3.68
C GLY A 120 -6.62 -4.35 -3.35
N VAL A 121 -6.72 -5.41 -4.16
CA VAL A 121 -5.91 -6.63 -4.03
C VAL A 121 -4.76 -6.60 -5.04
N PRO A 122 -3.53 -7.03 -4.68
CA PRO A 122 -2.44 -7.16 -5.64
C PRO A 122 -2.86 -8.02 -6.84
N GLN A 123 -2.82 -7.43 -8.04
CA GLN A 123 -2.97 -8.17 -9.28
C GLN A 123 -1.71 -7.98 -10.11
N GLU A 124 -1.21 -9.07 -10.68
CA GLU A 124 -0.02 -9.06 -11.54
C GLU A 124 -0.33 -8.62 -12.98
N GLY A 125 -1.62 -8.46 -13.33
CA GLY A 125 -2.05 -8.08 -14.66
C GLY A 125 -3.49 -7.56 -14.69
N SER A 126 -3.95 -7.22 -15.89
CA SER A 126 -5.35 -6.82 -16.14
C SER A 126 -6.16 -8.04 -16.55
N TYR A 127 -7.02 -8.53 -15.66
CA TYR A 127 -7.89 -9.68 -15.91
C TYR A 127 -9.32 -9.22 -16.21
N LEU A 128 -9.97 -9.86 -17.18
CA LEU A 128 -11.39 -9.62 -17.47
C LEU A 128 -12.28 -10.54 -16.65
N LEU A 129 -12.05 -11.85 -16.74
CA LEU A 129 -12.77 -12.89 -15.99
C LEU A 129 -11.82 -13.97 -15.45
N VAL A 130 -10.74 -14.26 -16.18
CA VAL A 130 -9.83 -15.36 -15.88
C VAL A 130 -8.56 -14.79 -15.25
N ASP A 131 -8.43 -14.96 -13.93
CA ASP A 131 -7.20 -14.73 -13.18
C ASP A 131 -6.53 -16.06 -12.80
N LYS A 132 -5.39 -16.01 -12.11
CA LYS A 132 -4.65 -17.22 -11.70
C LYS A 132 -5.46 -18.11 -10.76
N THR A 133 -6.22 -17.50 -9.83
CA THR A 133 -7.09 -18.21 -8.90
C THR A 133 -8.15 -19.01 -9.66
N PHE A 134 -8.75 -18.43 -10.69
CA PHE A 134 -9.71 -19.12 -11.56
C PHE A 134 -9.06 -20.25 -12.35
N ILE A 135 -7.86 -20.05 -12.90
CA ILE A 135 -7.14 -21.10 -13.64
C ILE A 135 -6.84 -22.29 -12.72
N GLU A 136 -6.35 -22.03 -11.50
CA GLU A 136 -6.04 -23.08 -10.53
C GLU A 136 -7.30 -23.79 -10.02
N LEU A 137 -8.40 -23.05 -9.80
CA LEU A 137 -9.71 -23.60 -9.49
C LEU A 137 -10.20 -24.55 -10.59
N VAL A 138 -10.14 -24.12 -11.86
CA VAL A 138 -10.51 -24.97 -13.01
C VAL A 138 -9.59 -26.19 -13.10
N ALA A 139 -8.29 -26.05 -12.83
CA ALA A 139 -7.36 -27.18 -12.79
C ALA A 139 -7.73 -28.21 -11.71
N LEU A 140 -8.12 -27.77 -10.51
CA LEU A 140 -8.64 -28.66 -9.47
C LEU A 140 -9.96 -29.34 -9.87
N ILE A 141 -10.86 -28.62 -10.54
CA ILE A 141 -12.10 -29.20 -11.09
C ILE A 141 -11.76 -30.28 -12.12
N VAL A 142 -10.81 -30.03 -13.01
CA VAL A 142 -10.31 -31.05 -13.96
C VAL A 142 -9.76 -32.26 -13.21
N LEU A 143 -8.97 -32.08 -12.14
CA LEU A 143 -8.48 -33.19 -11.31
C LEU A 143 -9.63 -33.99 -10.66
N ALA A 144 -10.70 -33.34 -10.24
CA ALA A 144 -11.89 -33.99 -9.67
C ALA A 144 -12.59 -34.91 -10.68
N LEU A 145 -12.56 -34.57 -11.97
CA LEU A 145 -13.14 -35.38 -13.07
C LEU A 145 -12.34 -36.67 -13.35
N PHE A 146 -11.10 -36.79 -12.85
CA PHE A 146 -10.25 -37.98 -13.03
C PHE A 146 -9.93 -38.68 -11.68
N PRO A 147 -10.93 -39.23 -10.96
CA PRO A 147 -10.73 -39.78 -9.62
C PRO A 147 -9.87 -41.04 -9.57
N GLY A 148 -9.64 -41.69 -10.72
CA GLY A 148 -8.78 -42.88 -10.86
C GLY A 148 -7.28 -42.58 -10.83
N THR A 149 -6.88 -41.32 -10.98
CA THR A 149 -5.49 -40.84 -10.87
C THR A 149 -5.21 -40.11 -9.56
N LEU A 150 -6.25 -39.72 -8.82
CA LEU A 150 -6.11 -39.01 -7.54
C LEU A 150 -5.45 -39.86 -6.46
N ASN A 151 -5.84 -41.13 -6.34
CA ASN A 151 -5.29 -42.05 -5.32
C ASN A 151 -3.97 -42.70 -5.78
N LYS A 152 -3.50 -42.41 -7.00
CA LYS A 152 -2.20 -42.84 -7.48
C LYS A 152 -1.16 -41.88 -6.90
N GLY A 153 -0.62 -42.25 -5.74
CA GLY A 153 0.53 -41.57 -5.17
C GLY A 153 1.76 -41.71 -6.07
N LEU A 154 2.82 -40.95 -5.76
CA LEU A 154 4.15 -41.10 -6.36
C LEU A 154 4.61 -42.57 -6.35
N TRP A 155 4.18 -43.33 -5.34
CA TRP A 155 4.35 -44.78 -5.17
C TRP A 155 4.00 -45.61 -6.42
N SER A 156 2.85 -45.37 -7.07
CA SER A 156 2.36 -46.19 -8.19
C SER A 156 3.09 -45.95 -9.51
N LEU A 157 3.78 -44.81 -9.64
CA LEU A 157 4.56 -44.46 -10.83
C LEU A 157 5.86 -45.27 -10.91
N MET A 158 6.42 -45.66 -9.76
CA MET A 158 7.68 -46.39 -9.68
C MET A 158 7.56 -47.89 -9.96
N GLU A 159 6.44 -48.55 -9.60
CA GLU A 159 6.22 -49.97 -9.92
C GLU A 159 6.28 -50.20 -11.44
N LYS A 160 5.79 -49.25 -12.24
CA LYS A 160 5.82 -49.31 -13.70
C LYS A 160 7.18 -48.94 -14.30
N TRP A 161 7.96 -48.08 -13.62
CA TRP A 161 9.30 -47.70 -14.07
C TRP A 161 10.33 -48.82 -13.82
N LYS A 162 10.20 -49.56 -12.70
CA LYS A 162 10.98 -50.79 -12.44
C LYS A 162 10.65 -51.93 -13.40
N LEU A 163 9.42 -52.02 -13.92
CA LEU A 163 9.02 -53.02 -14.92
C LEU A 163 9.55 -52.71 -16.34
N ARG A 164 9.96 -51.47 -16.64
CA ARG A 164 10.51 -51.07 -17.95
C ARG A 164 12.03 -51.10 -18.05
N ILE A 165 12.73 -51.20 -16.93
CA ILE A 165 14.20 -51.37 -16.89
C ILE A 165 14.49 -52.82 -16.49
N HIS A 166 14.21 -53.75 -17.41
CA HIS A 166 14.75 -55.11 -17.30
C HIS A 166 16.17 -55.08 -17.89
N LEU A 167 17.19 -55.04 -17.02
CA LEU A 167 18.57 -55.28 -17.45
C LEU A 167 18.65 -56.69 -18.08
N PRO A 168 19.33 -56.89 -19.22
CA PRO A 168 19.62 -58.23 -19.70
C PRO A 168 20.52 -58.93 -18.67
N ASN A 169 20.08 -60.07 -18.16
CA ASN A 169 20.89 -60.92 -17.29
C ASN A 169 22.08 -61.51 -18.06
N LEU A 170 23.24 -60.89 -17.95
CA LEU A 170 24.54 -61.49 -18.27
C LEU A 170 25.30 -61.76 -16.99
N VAL A 171 24.99 -62.85 -16.25
CA VAL A 171 26.01 -63.54 -15.44
C VAL A 171 25.71 -65.03 -15.36
N LYS A 172 26.76 -65.78 -15.71
CA LYS A 172 26.92 -67.23 -15.79
C LYS A 172 26.84 -67.88 -14.40
N LYS A 173 26.14 -69.01 -14.35
CA LYS A 173 25.99 -69.94 -13.22
C LYS A 173 27.35 -70.35 -12.64
N ARG A 174 27.55 -70.22 -11.32
CA ARG A 174 28.52 -71.03 -10.57
C ARG A 174 27.93 -71.43 -9.21
N ASN A 175 27.78 -72.74 -9.04
CA ASN A 175 27.29 -73.41 -7.84
C ASN A 175 28.25 -73.21 -6.66
N LEU A 176 27.71 -73.03 -5.46
CA LEU A 176 28.26 -73.52 -4.18
C LEU A 176 27.09 -73.73 -3.20
N GLN A 177 26.98 -74.94 -2.64
CA GLN A 177 26.03 -75.36 -1.61
C GLN A 177 26.60 -75.06 -0.20
N PHE A 178 25.78 -74.60 0.76
CA PHE A 178 25.30 -75.38 1.92
C PHE A 178 24.47 -74.54 2.93
N SER A 179 23.25 -75.04 3.20
CA SER A 179 22.47 -75.18 4.45
C SER A 179 22.15 -74.06 5.46
N SER A 180 20.83 -73.82 5.54
CA SER A 180 19.92 -73.69 6.70
C SER A 180 20.22 -72.75 7.87
N VAL A 181 19.35 -71.77 8.11
CA VAL A 181 18.39 -71.68 9.24
C VAL A 181 17.44 -70.47 8.99
N GLU A 182 16.13 -70.67 9.13
CA GLU A 182 15.12 -69.63 9.40
C GLU A 182 14.47 -69.99 10.76
N PRO A 183 13.77 -69.08 11.49
CA PRO A 183 13.48 -67.67 11.21
C PRO A 183 13.63 -66.74 12.45
N GLN A 184 13.71 -65.42 12.24
CA GLN A 184 12.88 -64.49 13.02
C GLN A 184 12.81 -63.10 12.37
N SER A 185 11.59 -62.56 12.40
CA SER A 185 11.18 -61.28 11.84
C SER A 185 12.06 -60.12 12.29
N SER A 186 12.69 -59.44 11.35
CA SER A 186 13.02 -58.02 11.51
C SER A 186 12.54 -57.28 10.28
N LYS A 187 11.81 -56.18 10.51
CA LYS A 187 11.36 -55.26 9.46
C LYS A 187 12.51 -55.02 8.49
N SER A 188 12.29 -55.41 7.24
CA SER A 188 13.33 -55.37 6.23
C SER A 188 13.83 -53.93 6.08
N ARG A 189 15.14 -53.72 5.97
CA ARG A 189 15.76 -52.45 5.53
C ARG A 189 15.08 -51.86 4.28
N ARG A 190 14.36 -52.69 3.51
CA ARG A 190 13.46 -52.30 2.41
C ARG A 190 12.28 -51.43 2.81
N ASP A 191 11.76 -51.47 4.04
CA ASP A 191 10.66 -50.59 4.45
C ASP A 191 11.17 -49.19 4.82
N ILE A 192 12.35 -49.11 5.44
CA ILE A 192 13.01 -47.83 5.75
C ILE A 192 13.45 -47.12 4.46
N LEU A 193 13.91 -47.84 3.44
CA LEU A 193 14.23 -47.27 2.12
C LEU A 193 13.01 -46.80 1.31
N LYS A 194 11.78 -47.21 1.67
CA LYS A 194 10.53 -46.74 1.02
C LYS A 194 10.13 -45.35 1.52
N ASP A 195 10.48 -45.01 2.76
CA ASP A 195 10.23 -43.70 3.35
C ASP A 195 11.28 -42.65 2.90
N LEU A 196 12.44 -43.10 2.42
CA LEU A 196 13.52 -42.21 1.94
C LEU A 196 13.27 -41.56 0.56
N ILE A 197 12.19 -41.92 -0.16
CA ILE A 197 11.94 -41.41 -1.53
C ILE A 197 11.02 -40.17 -1.51
N PHE A 198 10.43 -39.83 -0.36
CA PHE A 198 9.87 -38.50 -0.15
C PHE A 198 10.97 -37.42 -0.04
N LEU A 199 12.20 -37.80 0.34
CA LEU A 199 13.30 -36.87 0.59
C LEU A 199 13.73 -35.99 -0.59
N PRO A 200 13.64 -36.36 -1.89
CA PRO A 200 14.01 -35.44 -2.97
C PRO A 200 12.95 -34.37 -3.24
N PHE A 201 11.66 -34.71 -3.15
CA PHE A 201 10.55 -33.76 -3.38
C PHE A 201 10.20 -32.97 -2.13
N PHE A 202 10.16 -33.63 -0.97
CA PHE A 202 10.00 -32.97 0.33
C PHE A 202 11.29 -32.27 0.76
N GLY A 203 12.46 -32.84 0.49
CA GLY A 203 13.73 -32.12 0.66
C GLY A 203 13.93 -31.05 -0.40
N GLY A 204 13.37 -31.19 -1.61
CA GLY A 204 13.27 -30.11 -2.58
C GLY A 204 12.33 -28.99 -2.11
N PHE A 205 11.20 -29.34 -1.49
CA PHE A 205 10.30 -28.40 -0.81
C PHE A 205 10.96 -27.72 0.37
N ALA A 206 11.50 -28.48 1.31
CA ALA A 206 12.20 -27.95 2.46
C ALA A 206 13.42 -27.13 2.04
N TRP A 207 14.18 -27.57 1.03
CA TRP A 207 15.30 -26.79 0.50
C TRP A 207 14.84 -25.51 -0.19
N ALA A 208 13.84 -25.57 -1.08
CA ALA A 208 13.28 -24.37 -1.73
C ALA A 208 12.63 -23.42 -0.71
N PHE A 209 11.95 -23.94 0.30
CA PHE A 209 11.35 -23.19 1.39
C PHE A 209 12.42 -22.55 2.29
N MET A 210 13.41 -23.32 2.75
CA MET A 210 14.53 -22.82 3.57
C MET A 210 15.44 -21.88 2.79
N ASN A 211 15.64 -22.08 1.49
CA ASN A 211 16.32 -21.11 0.64
C ASN A 211 15.45 -19.88 0.41
N SER A 212 14.13 -20.03 0.24
CA SER A 212 13.23 -18.88 0.19
C SER A 212 13.23 -18.11 1.50
N GLU A 213 13.36 -18.76 2.66
CA GLU A 213 13.53 -18.11 3.97
C GLU A 213 14.92 -17.48 4.12
N LYS A 214 15.99 -18.16 3.69
CA LYS A 214 17.34 -17.58 3.70
C LYS A 214 17.47 -16.41 2.73
N GLU A 215 16.74 -16.42 1.61
CA GLU A 215 16.58 -15.29 0.69
C GLU A 215 15.49 -14.30 1.13
N THR A 216 14.61 -14.66 2.08
CA THR A 216 13.79 -13.67 2.81
C THR A 216 14.64 -12.80 3.74
N GLY A 217 15.96 -13.02 3.76
CA GLY A 217 16.96 -11.99 3.97
C GLY A 217 17.21 -11.19 2.70
N ALA A 218 16.64 -10.00 2.65
CA ALA A 218 16.94 -8.88 1.74
C ALA A 218 16.69 -9.03 0.22
N ASP A 219 16.59 -10.23 -0.38
CA ASP A 219 16.56 -10.37 -1.86
C ASP A 219 15.51 -11.33 -2.47
N ALA A 220 14.61 -11.95 -1.70
CA ALA A 220 13.50 -12.74 -2.28
C ALA A 220 12.44 -11.84 -2.94
N ILE A 221 12.54 -11.70 -4.26
CA ILE A 221 11.57 -11.04 -5.13
C ILE A 221 10.41 -12.01 -5.43
N THR A 222 9.27 -11.86 -4.75
CA THR A 222 7.97 -12.12 -5.40
C THR A 222 7.44 -10.79 -5.94
N GLY A 223 8.11 -10.28 -6.97
CA GLY A 223 7.80 -8.97 -7.57
C GLY A 223 8.43 -7.79 -6.82
N SER A 224 9.44 -7.20 -7.46
CA SER A 224 10.22 -6.01 -7.12
C SER A 224 9.60 -5.03 -6.12
N THR A 225 9.84 -5.22 -4.82
CA THR A 225 9.56 -4.20 -3.80
C THR A 225 10.54 -4.36 -2.64
N ILE A 226 11.27 -3.27 -2.32
CA ILE A 226 11.86 -3.08 -0.99
C ILE A 226 10.71 -3.28 0.00
N ILE A 227 10.73 -4.33 0.81
CA ILE A 227 9.79 -4.49 1.92
C ILE A 227 10.19 -3.44 2.97
N LEU A 228 9.80 -2.19 2.70
CA LEU A 228 9.65 -1.18 3.73
C LEU A 228 8.72 -1.82 4.74
N LYS A 229 9.22 -2.14 5.94
CA LYS A 229 8.42 -2.65 7.05
C LYS A 229 7.14 -1.82 7.12
N GLN A 230 6.02 -2.38 6.67
CA GLN A 230 4.73 -1.71 6.73
C GLN A 230 4.37 -1.68 8.21
N LYS A 231 4.78 -0.59 8.86
CA LYS A 231 4.44 -0.35 10.26
C LYS A 231 2.94 -0.42 10.40
N SER A 232 2.50 -1.22 11.37
CA SER A 232 1.08 -1.47 11.59
C SER A 232 0.42 -0.22 12.17
N LEU A 233 -0.87 -0.01 11.88
CA LEU A 233 -1.69 1.02 12.54
C LEU A 233 -1.64 0.90 14.08
N ARG A 234 -1.33 -0.28 14.62
CA ARG A 234 -1.14 -0.54 16.05
C ARG A 234 0.05 0.20 16.67
N GLU A 235 0.99 0.68 15.85
CA GLU A 235 2.17 1.43 16.31
C GLU A 235 1.89 2.92 16.54
N ILE A 236 0.67 3.40 16.27
CA ILE A 236 0.28 4.78 16.53
C ILE A 236 0.16 4.98 18.06
N LYS A 237 0.86 5.99 18.59
CA LYS A 237 1.07 6.25 20.02
C LYS A 237 0.03 7.19 20.64
N GLY A 238 -1.16 7.29 20.06
CA GLY A 238 -2.23 8.17 20.54
C GLY A 238 -3.24 8.54 19.45
N GLU A 239 -4.18 9.42 19.77
CA GLU A 239 -5.15 9.94 18.80
C GLU A 239 -4.56 11.10 18.01
N MET A 240 -4.93 11.20 16.72
CA MET A 240 -4.53 12.33 15.88
C MET A 240 -5.08 13.64 16.46
N PRO A 241 -4.24 14.66 16.74
CA PRO A 241 -4.73 15.94 17.22
C PRO A 241 -5.57 16.64 16.14
N MET A 242 -6.73 17.14 16.54
CA MET A 242 -7.69 17.80 15.65
C MET A 242 -7.79 19.30 15.93
N GLY A 243 -8.34 20.04 14.97
CA GLY A 243 -8.58 21.48 15.04
C GLY A 243 -9.68 21.94 14.07
N ILE A 244 -10.27 23.11 14.26
CA ILE A 244 -11.22 23.77 13.35
C ILE A 244 -10.48 24.71 12.39
N LEU A 245 -10.27 24.28 11.13
CA LEU A 245 -9.60 25.11 10.12
C LEU A 245 -10.44 26.31 9.67
N ALA A 246 -11.76 26.16 9.62
CA ALA A 246 -12.68 27.25 9.31
C ALA A 246 -13.98 27.10 10.10
N LYS A 247 -14.55 28.23 10.52
CA LYS A 247 -15.77 28.25 11.34
C LYS A 247 -16.93 27.55 10.60
N GLY A 248 -17.67 26.70 11.31
CA GLY A 248 -18.82 25.98 10.76
C GLY A 248 -18.46 24.71 9.98
N LYS A 249 -17.19 24.33 9.90
CA LYS A 249 -16.74 23.05 9.36
C LYS A 249 -16.38 22.05 10.46
N ALA A 250 -16.34 20.77 10.09
CA ALA A 250 -15.93 19.70 10.98
C ALA A 250 -14.43 19.79 11.30
N PRO A 251 -13.97 19.24 12.44
CA PRO A 251 -12.55 19.22 12.78
C PRO A 251 -11.67 18.54 11.73
N VAL A 252 -10.50 19.12 11.50
CA VAL A 252 -9.43 18.68 10.61
C VAL A 252 -8.24 18.19 11.44
N SER A 253 -7.53 17.17 10.96
CA SER A 253 -6.29 16.69 11.56
C SER A 253 -5.17 17.73 11.45
N ARG A 254 -4.43 17.96 12.55
CA ARG A 254 -3.28 18.90 12.56
C ARG A 254 -2.14 18.48 11.63
N LEU A 255 -2.14 17.24 11.16
CA LEU A 255 -1.35 16.76 10.03
C LEU A 255 -2.27 16.57 8.82
N ILE A 256 -1.98 17.29 7.72
CA ILE A 256 -2.70 17.25 6.45
C ILE A 256 -1.84 16.54 5.41
N MET A 257 -2.45 15.67 4.60
CA MET A 257 -1.75 14.92 3.56
C MET A 257 -1.53 15.77 2.31
N GLY A 258 -0.27 16.09 2.02
CA GLY A 258 0.12 16.74 0.76
C GLY A 258 0.28 15.74 -0.39
N THR A 259 0.18 16.19 -1.64
CA THR A 259 0.03 15.28 -2.79
C THR A 259 1.08 15.43 -3.90
N ASN A 260 1.99 16.40 -3.85
CA ASN A 260 2.98 16.62 -4.93
C ASN A 260 3.81 15.37 -5.26
N HIS A 261 4.19 14.61 -4.24
CA HIS A 261 4.96 13.37 -4.42
C HIS A 261 4.13 12.28 -5.12
N LEU A 262 2.81 12.24 -4.89
CA LEU A 262 1.88 11.29 -5.54
C LEU A 262 1.73 11.58 -7.04
N SER A 263 1.79 12.85 -7.47
CA SER A 263 1.77 13.23 -8.89
C SER A 263 3.14 13.17 -9.57
N GLY A 264 4.19 12.76 -8.84
CA GLY A 264 5.54 12.67 -9.38
C GLY A 264 6.29 14.00 -9.44
N THR A 265 5.80 15.03 -8.77
CA THR A 265 6.48 16.34 -8.67
C THR A 265 7.45 16.29 -7.50
N ALA A 266 8.73 16.06 -7.80
CA ALA A 266 9.80 16.17 -6.82
C ALA A 266 10.47 17.55 -6.91
N HIS A 267 10.52 18.27 -5.78
CA HIS A 267 11.37 19.44 -5.63
C HIS A 267 12.81 19.00 -5.30
N ALA A 268 13.38 18.23 -6.22
CA ALA A 268 14.71 17.67 -6.10
C ALA A 268 15.66 18.44 -7.01
N ARG A 269 16.69 19.03 -6.40
CA ARG A 269 17.64 19.94 -7.05
C ARG A 269 18.58 19.17 -7.97
N ASP A 270 19.38 18.30 -7.34
CA ASP A 270 20.49 17.62 -8.00
C ASP A 270 20.10 16.19 -8.42
N LEU A 271 19.06 15.61 -7.79
CA LEU A 271 18.59 14.26 -8.09
C LEU A 271 17.60 14.29 -9.26
N ILE A 272 18.15 14.37 -10.48
CA ILE A 272 17.38 14.44 -11.73
C ILE A 272 16.39 13.28 -11.93
N TYR A 273 16.61 12.14 -11.28
CA TYR A 273 15.75 10.97 -11.36
C TYR A 273 14.61 10.97 -10.33
N ALA A 274 14.56 11.89 -9.37
CA ALA A 274 13.61 11.83 -8.25
C ALA A 274 12.15 11.88 -8.72
N SER A 275 11.82 12.76 -9.67
CA SER A 275 10.48 12.82 -10.26
C SER A 275 10.10 11.53 -10.98
N SER A 276 11.03 10.91 -11.71
CA SER A 276 10.82 9.62 -12.37
C SER A 276 10.65 8.49 -11.35
N LEU A 277 11.43 8.50 -10.26
CA LEU A 277 11.31 7.56 -9.16
C LEU A 277 9.95 7.68 -8.47
N PHE A 278 9.48 8.91 -8.20
CA PHE A 278 8.17 9.13 -7.59
C PHE A 278 7.05 8.59 -8.48
N LYS A 279 7.13 8.81 -9.80
CA LYS A 279 6.15 8.26 -10.77
C LYS A 279 6.20 6.75 -10.86
N ALA A 280 7.39 6.15 -10.82
CA ALA A 280 7.56 4.70 -10.84
C ALA A 280 7.00 4.04 -9.56
N TYR A 281 7.19 4.70 -8.41
CA TYR A 281 6.71 4.21 -7.11
C TYR A 281 5.18 4.39 -6.94
N ASN A 282 4.67 5.59 -7.23
CA ASN A 282 3.28 5.96 -7.01
C ASN A 282 2.37 5.49 -8.15
N THR A 283 2.27 4.17 -8.28
CA THR A 283 1.21 3.55 -9.08
C THR A 283 -0.16 3.93 -8.51
N GLU A 284 -1.20 3.84 -9.33
CA GLU A 284 -2.57 4.10 -8.93
C GLU A 284 -3.00 3.30 -7.68
N LYS A 285 -2.60 2.01 -7.63
CA LYS A 285 -2.80 1.14 -6.49
C LYS A 285 -2.09 1.69 -5.25
N LYS A 286 -0.81 2.01 -5.38
CA LYS A 286 0.01 2.52 -4.28
C LYS A 286 -0.55 3.83 -3.71
N ILE A 287 -0.96 4.76 -4.57
CA ILE A 287 -1.58 6.03 -4.15
C ILE A 287 -2.82 5.78 -3.29
N ILE A 288 -3.65 4.80 -3.66
CA ILE A 288 -4.87 4.49 -2.92
C ILE A 288 -4.57 3.77 -1.61
N GLU A 289 -3.60 2.85 -1.58
CA GLU A 289 -3.10 2.27 -0.34
C GLU A 289 -2.61 3.37 0.61
N THR A 290 -1.88 4.36 0.09
CA THR A 290 -1.42 5.53 0.84
C THR A 290 -2.59 6.34 1.41
N TYR A 291 -3.63 6.65 0.60
CA TYR A 291 -4.82 7.35 1.10
C TYR A 291 -5.55 6.57 2.19
N MET A 292 -5.75 5.26 1.99
CA MET A 292 -6.40 4.40 2.98
C MET A 292 -5.60 4.33 4.28
N LEU A 293 -4.28 4.23 4.20
CA LEU A 293 -3.40 4.22 5.37
C LEU A 293 -3.45 5.57 6.10
N ALA A 294 -3.41 6.68 5.36
CA ALA A 294 -3.51 8.03 5.92
C ALA A 294 -4.84 8.24 6.65
N GLU A 295 -5.97 7.88 6.02
CA GLU A 295 -7.31 7.99 6.63
C GLU A 295 -7.40 7.14 7.91
N LYS A 296 -6.99 5.87 7.85
CA LYS A 296 -6.99 4.97 9.02
C LYS A 296 -6.04 5.43 10.12
N ALA A 297 -5.00 6.17 9.79
CA ALA A 297 -4.08 6.77 10.76
C ALA A 297 -4.61 8.10 11.36
N GLY A 298 -5.82 8.51 11.01
CA GLY A 298 -6.52 9.67 11.57
C GLY A 298 -6.36 10.97 10.77
N ILE A 299 -5.68 10.95 9.62
CA ILE A 299 -5.63 12.12 8.73
C ILE A 299 -6.97 12.25 8.00
N ASN A 300 -7.60 13.43 8.04
CA ASN A 300 -8.95 13.60 7.49
C ASN A 300 -9.13 14.82 6.58
N LEU A 301 -8.05 15.50 6.19
CA LEU A 301 -8.07 16.52 5.13
C LEU A 301 -7.06 16.17 4.05
N PHE A 302 -7.53 16.14 2.82
CA PHE A 302 -6.77 15.72 1.65
C PHE A 302 -6.95 16.68 0.47
N PHE A 303 -5.91 16.80 -0.35
CA PHE A 303 -6.01 17.51 -1.63
C PHE A 303 -6.91 16.77 -2.62
N ALA A 304 -7.89 17.46 -3.18
CA ALA A 304 -8.86 16.89 -4.11
C ALA A 304 -8.18 16.45 -5.42
N THR A 305 -8.11 15.14 -5.65
CA THR A 305 -7.58 14.54 -6.87
C THR A 305 -8.59 13.56 -7.48
N PRO A 306 -8.52 13.27 -8.80
CA PRO A 306 -9.39 12.26 -9.41
C PRO A 306 -9.28 10.89 -8.74
N LEU A 307 -8.07 10.47 -8.33
CA LEU A 307 -7.86 9.21 -7.62
C LEU A 307 -8.44 9.22 -6.21
N LEU A 308 -8.36 10.34 -5.49
CA LEU A 308 -9.01 10.47 -4.18
C LEU A 308 -10.54 10.46 -4.31
N ALA A 309 -11.10 11.10 -5.34
CA ALA A 309 -12.54 11.05 -5.60
C ALA A 309 -12.99 9.60 -5.90
N ARG A 310 -12.20 8.86 -6.69
CA ARG A 310 -12.43 7.44 -6.91
C ARG A 310 -12.27 6.63 -5.63
N TYR A 311 -11.27 6.92 -4.81
CA TYR A 311 -11.12 6.32 -3.48
C TYR A 311 -12.38 6.54 -2.62
N LYS A 312 -12.88 7.78 -2.51
CA LYS A 312 -14.09 8.10 -1.74
C LYS A 312 -15.31 7.33 -2.25
N LYS A 313 -15.53 7.34 -3.58
CA LYS A 313 -16.65 6.63 -4.23
C LYS A 313 -16.57 5.12 -4.03
N THR A 314 -15.36 4.57 -4.09
CA THR A 314 -15.12 3.14 -3.99
C THR A 314 -15.17 2.72 -2.52
N PHE A 315 -14.34 3.25 -1.63
CA PHE A 315 -14.13 2.77 -0.25
C PHE A 315 -15.05 3.37 0.81
N GLY A 316 -15.77 4.45 0.50
CA GLY A 316 -16.52 5.18 1.52
C GLY A 316 -15.54 5.83 2.49
N GLY A 317 -15.02 6.99 2.10
CA GLY A 317 -14.07 7.74 2.91
C GLY A 317 -14.76 8.84 3.73
N ASN A 318 -14.42 8.91 5.01
CA ASN A 318 -14.89 9.93 5.93
C ASN A 318 -13.82 11.02 6.13
N PHE A 319 -13.61 11.78 5.07
CA PHE A 319 -12.64 12.88 5.06
C PHE A 319 -13.18 14.09 4.31
N GLN A 320 -12.59 15.24 4.67
CA GLN A 320 -12.77 16.52 4.03
C GLN A 320 -11.74 16.70 2.92
N THR A 321 -12.05 17.57 1.97
CA THR A 321 -11.20 17.86 0.82
C THR A 321 -11.03 19.34 0.59
N TRP A 322 -9.87 19.72 0.08
CA TRP A 322 -9.61 21.08 -0.35
C TRP A 322 -8.92 21.10 -1.72
N ILE A 323 -8.96 22.24 -2.38
CA ILE A 323 -8.24 22.45 -3.63
C ILE A 323 -7.74 23.89 -3.69
N ASN A 324 -6.61 24.09 -4.37
CA ASN A 324 -6.14 25.43 -4.67
C ASN A 324 -6.61 25.90 -6.05
N VAL A 325 -6.72 27.22 -6.17
CA VAL A 325 -7.03 27.91 -7.42
C VAL A 325 -5.91 28.91 -7.74
N ALA A 326 -5.73 29.15 -9.03
CA ALA A 326 -4.71 30.06 -9.57
C ALA A 326 -5.39 31.15 -10.42
N PRO A 327 -6.01 32.18 -9.80
CA PRO A 327 -6.70 33.24 -10.53
C PRO A 327 -5.73 34.09 -11.36
N THR A 328 -6.22 34.59 -12.49
CA THR A 328 -5.49 35.52 -13.37
C THR A 328 -6.37 36.72 -13.70
N LYS A 329 -5.79 37.82 -14.19
CA LYS A 329 -6.59 38.98 -14.68
C LYS A 329 -7.64 38.61 -15.72
N LYS A 330 -7.37 37.62 -16.57
CA LYS A 330 -8.29 37.20 -17.64
C LYS A 330 -9.40 36.27 -17.14
N ASP A 331 -9.14 35.55 -16.05
CA ASP A 331 -10.03 34.54 -15.50
C ASP A 331 -9.78 34.37 -14.01
N ILE A 332 -10.67 34.98 -13.22
CA ILE A 332 -10.60 34.99 -11.75
C ILE A 332 -11.44 33.83 -11.17
N TYR A 333 -12.54 33.47 -11.82
CA TYR A 333 -13.63 32.72 -11.20
C TYR A 333 -13.75 31.27 -11.67
N THR A 334 -13.35 30.95 -12.91
CA THR A 334 -13.63 29.63 -13.51
C THR A 334 -13.03 28.47 -12.71
N GLN A 335 -11.86 28.67 -12.10
CA GLN A 335 -11.24 27.62 -11.27
C GLN A 335 -11.98 27.43 -9.94
N VAL A 336 -12.59 28.48 -9.40
CA VAL A 336 -13.45 28.41 -8.21
C VAL A 336 -14.72 27.63 -8.54
N ASP A 337 -15.38 27.94 -9.65
CA ASP A 337 -16.59 27.23 -10.09
C ASP A 337 -16.30 25.73 -10.29
N LYS A 338 -15.18 25.39 -10.94
CA LYS A 338 -14.72 24.00 -11.08
C LYS A 338 -14.40 23.31 -9.76
N ALA A 339 -13.99 24.05 -8.73
CA ALA A 339 -13.77 23.50 -7.41
C ALA A 339 -15.11 23.20 -6.71
N ILE A 340 -16.09 24.09 -6.85
CA ILE A 340 -17.45 23.93 -6.34
C ILE A 340 -18.13 22.72 -7.00
N ASP A 341 -18.04 22.59 -8.32
CA ASP A 341 -18.60 21.45 -9.08
C ASP A 341 -18.03 20.10 -8.62
N LYS A 342 -16.79 20.09 -8.12
CA LYS A 342 -16.16 18.88 -7.56
C LYS A 342 -16.66 18.53 -6.16
N GLY A 343 -17.39 19.43 -5.50
CA GLY A 343 -17.90 19.24 -4.14
C GLY A 343 -16.80 19.22 -3.08
N VAL A 344 -15.77 20.06 -3.22
CA VAL A 344 -14.72 20.19 -2.19
C VAL A 344 -15.24 20.91 -0.94
N ASP A 345 -14.53 20.83 0.18
CA ASP A 345 -14.95 21.47 1.44
C ASP A 345 -14.33 22.85 1.66
N TYR A 346 -13.13 23.08 1.11
CA TYR A 346 -12.36 24.32 1.22
C TYR A 346 -11.72 24.70 -0.13
N ILE A 347 -11.60 25.99 -0.38
CA ILE A 347 -10.92 26.53 -1.57
C ILE A 347 -9.90 27.57 -1.10
N PHE A 348 -8.69 27.53 -1.66
CA PHE A 348 -7.67 28.52 -1.32
C PHE A 348 -6.87 28.99 -2.53
N ILE A 349 -6.35 30.22 -2.46
CA ILE A 349 -5.48 30.74 -3.52
C ILE A 349 -4.08 30.13 -3.35
N GLN A 350 -3.54 29.54 -4.42
CA GLN A 350 -2.24 28.88 -4.40
C GLN A 350 -1.11 29.88 -4.06
N GLY A 351 -0.14 29.46 -3.24
CA GLY A 351 0.97 30.33 -2.82
C GLY A 351 1.75 30.98 -3.95
N ALA A 352 2.20 30.22 -4.95
CA ALA A 352 2.94 30.78 -6.09
C ALA A 352 2.08 31.74 -6.93
N THR A 353 0.76 31.55 -6.94
CA THR A 353 -0.15 32.46 -7.64
C THR A 353 -0.30 33.76 -6.88
N CYS A 354 -0.53 33.71 -5.56
CA CYS A 354 -0.57 34.90 -4.71
C CYS A 354 0.74 35.71 -4.83
N ASP A 355 1.90 35.04 -4.65
CA ASP A 355 3.21 35.67 -4.78
C ASP A 355 3.34 36.41 -6.12
N ARG A 356 2.96 35.75 -7.23
CA ARG A 356 3.01 36.32 -8.57
C ARG A 356 2.04 37.48 -8.76
N ARG A 357 0.78 37.35 -8.33
CA ARG A 357 -0.22 38.42 -8.48
C ARG A 357 0.18 39.65 -7.68
N VAL A 358 0.69 39.50 -6.46
CA VAL A 358 1.20 40.63 -5.67
C VAL A 358 2.42 41.26 -6.34
N TYR A 359 3.39 40.45 -6.79
CA TYR A 359 4.58 40.94 -7.50
C TYR A 359 4.24 41.74 -8.77
N ASP A 360 3.25 41.27 -9.53
CA ASP A 360 2.80 41.90 -10.78
C ASP A 360 1.89 43.13 -10.53
N GLY A 361 1.66 43.55 -9.27
CA GLY A 361 0.77 44.66 -8.92
C GLY A 361 -0.72 44.35 -9.11
N GLU A 362 -1.08 43.07 -9.15
CA GLU A 362 -2.43 42.55 -9.42
C GLU A 362 -3.13 42.06 -8.13
N ILE A 363 -2.92 42.77 -7.03
CA ILE A 363 -3.48 42.40 -5.72
C ILE A 363 -5.03 42.36 -5.73
N ASP A 364 -5.66 43.16 -6.59
CA ASP A 364 -7.11 43.18 -6.78
C ASP A 364 -7.64 41.84 -7.31
N VAL A 365 -6.85 41.09 -8.08
CA VAL A 365 -7.19 39.74 -8.55
C VAL A 365 -7.27 38.76 -7.38
N VAL A 366 -6.36 38.88 -6.42
CA VAL A 366 -6.34 38.05 -5.20
C VAL A 366 -7.57 38.36 -4.35
N SER A 367 -7.84 39.65 -4.09
CA SER A 367 -9.02 40.11 -3.34
C SER A 367 -10.32 39.60 -3.97
N LYS A 368 -10.54 39.86 -5.27
CA LYS A 368 -11.76 39.45 -5.98
C LYS A 368 -11.97 37.93 -5.97
N CYS A 369 -10.90 37.15 -6.10
CA CYS A 369 -10.99 35.70 -6.06
C CYS A 369 -11.39 35.21 -4.66
N LEU A 370 -10.75 35.74 -3.62
CA LEU A 370 -11.03 35.38 -2.23
C LEU A 370 -12.48 35.73 -1.83
N ASP A 371 -12.94 36.94 -2.20
CA ASP A 371 -14.30 37.39 -1.95
C ASP A 371 -15.32 36.52 -2.68
N TYR A 372 -15.04 36.14 -3.93
CA TYR A 372 -15.91 35.27 -4.70
C TYR A 372 -16.05 33.89 -4.04
N ILE A 373 -14.96 33.28 -3.54
CA ILE A 373 -15.03 32.01 -2.79
C ILE A 373 -15.98 32.15 -1.58
N LYS A 374 -15.84 33.24 -0.81
CA LYS A 374 -16.67 33.50 0.38
C LYS A 374 -18.15 33.75 0.01
N GLN A 375 -18.40 34.47 -1.08
CA GLN A 375 -19.76 34.72 -1.59
C GLN A 375 -20.48 33.42 -2.00
N GLN A 376 -19.75 32.43 -2.50
CA GLN A 376 -20.29 31.10 -2.80
C GLN A 376 -20.51 30.24 -1.55
N GLY A 377 -20.22 30.75 -0.35
CA GLY A 377 -20.42 30.05 0.93
C GLY A 377 -19.30 29.07 1.30
N TYR A 378 -18.13 29.17 0.66
CA TYR A 378 -16.99 28.29 0.94
C TYR A 378 -15.96 28.99 1.84
N PRO A 379 -15.30 28.25 2.76
CA PRO A 379 -14.11 28.75 3.42
C PRO A 379 -13.02 29.12 2.41
N ALA A 380 -12.45 30.31 2.56
CA ALA A 380 -11.48 30.86 1.63
C ALA A 380 -10.09 31.00 2.28
N GLY A 381 -9.12 30.24 1.78
CA GLY A 381 -7.74 30.31 2.23
C GLY A 381 -6.84 31.19 1.33
N LEU A 382 -5.77 31.72 1.89
CA LEU A 382 -4.77 32.49 1.15
C LEU A 382 -3.36 31.92 1.34
N GLY A 383 -2.75 31.44 0.26
CA GLY A 383 -1.41 30.89 0.27
C GLY A 383 -0.32 31.89 -0.10
N ALA A 384 0.92 31.66 0.36
CA ALA A 384 2.12 32.36 -0.14
C ALA A 384 3.40 31.57 0.15
N HIS A 385 4.44 31.73 -0.68
CA HIS A 385 5.80 31.29 -0.32
C HIS A 385 6.57 32.43 0.34
N THR A 386 6.51 33.64 -0.22
CA THR A 386 7.19 34.80 0.34
C THR A 386 6.30 35.49 1.38
N ILE A 387 6.88 36.02 2.45
CA ILE A 387 6.08 36.68 3.49
C ILE A 387 5.52 38.03 3.03
N GLN A 388 6.25 38.71 2.15
CA GLN A 388 5.89 40.02 1.60
C GLN A 388 4.56 40.00 0.85
N ALA A 389 4.18 38.88 0.24
CA ALA A 389 2.89 38.74 -0.41
C ALA A 389 1.74 38.79 0.60
N LEU A 390 1.87 38.11 1.75
CA LEU A 390 0.84 38.15 2.80
C LEU A 390 0.79 39.51 3.51
N LEU A 391 1.94 40.14 3.74
CA LEU A 391 2.00 41.50 4.31
C LEU A 391 1.25 42.50 3.42
N ALA A 392 1.51 42.48 2.10
CA ALA A 392 0.79 43.32 1.16
C ALA A 392 -0.72 43.02 1.13
N CYS A 393 -1.12 41.75 1.25
CA CYS A 393 -2.53 41.37 1.34
C CYS A 393 -3.20 41.89 2.61
N GLU A 394 -2.53 41.81 3.77
CA GLU A 394 -3.03 42.39 5.03
C GLU A 394 -3.16 43.91 4.93
N GLU A 395 -2.15 44.60 4.37
CA GLU A 395 -2.19 46.05 4.16
C GLU A 395 -3.33 46.47 3.23
N ALA A 396 -3.69 45.63 2.26
CA ALA A 396 -4.83 45.81 1.37
C ALA A 396 -6.18 45.40 1.98
N GLY A 397 -6.21 44.91 3.23
CA GLY A 397 -7.44 44.49 3.92
C GLY A 397 -8.03 43.17 3.42
N ILE A 398 -7.22 42.30 2.81
CA ILE A 398 -7.66 41.00 2.30
C ILE A 398 -7.72 40.00 3.46
N GLU A 399 -8.93 39.63 3.89
CA GLU A 399 -9.14 38.76 5.06
C GLU A 399 -9.55 37.32 4.69
N PRO A 400 -8.61 36.34 4.69
CA PRO A 400 -8.93 34.93 4.52
C PRO A 400 -9.49 34.30 5.82
N ASP A 401 -10.12 33.14 5.66
CA ASP A 401 -10.52 32.30 6.78
C ASP A 401 -9.32 31.56 7.39
N PHE A 402 -8.30 31.25 6.59
CA PHE A 402 -7.03 30.66 7.03
C PHE A 402 -5.88 31.03 6.09
N TYR A 403 -4.65 31.08 6.61
CA TYR A 403 -3.44 31.25 5.80
C TYR A 403 -2.79 29.91 5.48
N TYR A 404 -2.11 29.85 4.33
CA TYR A 404 -1.35 28.69 3.87
C TYR A 404 0.09 29.13 3.55
N LYS A 405 1.03 28.98 4.49
CA LYS A 405 2.35 29.63 4.43
C LYS A 405 3.49 28.63 4.52
N THR A 406 4.55 28.83 3.74
CA THR A 406 5.78 28.05 3.92
C THR A 406 6.37 28.32 5.30
N MET A 407 6.59 27.27 6.09
CA MET A 407 7.05 27.38 7.48
C MET A 407 8.13 26.34 7.78
N HIS A 408 9.40 26.75 7.64
CA HIS A 408 10.55 25.96 8.05
C HIS A 408 11.72 26.88 8.40
N HIS A 409 12.63 26.41 9.26
CA HIS A 409 13.93 27.06 9.46
C HIS A 409 14.85 26.85 8.26
N ASP A 410 15.97 27.56 8.23
CA ASP A 410 16.99 27.51 7.17
C ASP A 410 18.25 26.74 7.56
N LYS A 411 18.23 26.05 8.70
CA LYS A 411 19.34 25.21 9.21
C LYS A 411 19.46 23.86 8.48
N TYR A 412 19.68 23.90 7.17
CA TYR A 412 19.93 22.70 6.36
C TYR A 412 20.90 23.02 5.22
N TRP A 413 21.66 22.01 4.78
CA TRP A 413 22.83 22.19 3.90
C TRP A 413 22.60 23.02 2.64
N SER A 414 21.41 22.86 2.07
CA SER A 414 21.05 23.44 0.78
C SER A 414 20.31 24.76 0.89
N ALA A 415 20.12 25.30 2.10
CA ALA A 415 19.60 26.64 2.26
C ALA A 415 20.67 27.65 1.78
N HIS A 416 20.29 28.56 0.89
CA HIS A 416 21.24 29.56 0.39
C HIS A 416 21.41 30.73 1.40
N PRO A 417 22.57 31.42 1.38
CA PRO A 417 22.91 32.46 2.36
C PRO A 417 21.90 33.61 2.43
N LYS A 418 21.73 34.19 3.62
CA LYS A 418 20.71 35.23 3.90
C LYS A 418 20.88 36.45 2.99
N GLU A 419 22.11 36.86 2.72
CA GLU A 419 22.49 37.96 1.85
C GLU A 419 22.03 37.81 0.38
N ASN A 420 21.78 36.57 -0.07
CA ASN A 420 21.31 36.28 -1.41
C ASN A 420 19.79 36.09 -1.51
N ARG A 421 19.07 36.19 -0.38
CA ARG A 421 17.62 36.03 -0.34
C ARG A 421 16.96 37.34 -0.70
N LYS A 422 15.99 37.27 -1.60
CA LYS A 422 15.15 38.39 -2.02
C LYS A 422 13.68 37.97 -1.94
N PRO A 423 12.75 38.87 -1.63
CA PRO A 423 11.33 38.58 -1.77
C PRO A 423 11.03 38.00 -3.15
N PHE A 424 10.00 37.16 -3.24
CA PHE A 424 9.49 36.67 -4.51
C PHE A 424 10.47 35.73 -5.27
N LEU A 425 11.39 35.06 -4.56
CA LEU A 425 12.13 33.92 -5.12
C LEU A 425 11.28 32.64 -5.03
N TRP A 426 10.77 32.20 -6.16
CA TRP A 426 10.04 30.93 -6.32
C TRP A 426 10.56 30.16 -7.53
N SER A 427 9.95 29.02 -7.87
CA SER A 427 10.47 28.02 -8.82
C SER A 427 10.82 28.52 -10.24
N SER A 428 10.49 29.74 -10.66
CA SER A 428 10.95 30.31 -11.95
C SER A 428 12.30 31.04 -11.87
N ASN A 429 12.82 31.28 -10.67
CA ASN A 429 13.98 32.14 -10.42
C ASN A 429 15.24 31.30 -10.13
N ILE A 430 15.38 30.17 -10.83
CA ILE A 430 16.48 29.21 -10.62
C ILE A 430 17.81 29.76 -11.15
N SER A 431 18.89 29.50 -10.40
CA SER A 431 20.25 29.94 -10.68
C SER A 431 21.22 28.77 -10.53
N GLU A 432 22.20 28.65 -11.43
CA GLU A 432 23.26 27.63 -11.34
C GLU A 432 24.29 27.91 -10.24
N ASP A 433 24.35 29.16 -9.76
CA ASP A 433 25.15 29.54 -8.59
C ASP A 433 24.60 28.89 -7.32
N HIS A 434 25.42 28.04 -6.68
CA HIS A 434 25.10 27.30 -5.47
C HIS A 434 24.59 28.19 -4.32
N ASN A 435 25.06 29.44 -4.25
CA ASN A 435 24.68 30.38 -3.20
C ASN A 435 23.38 31.13 -3.51
N LYS A 436 22.65 30.78 -4.57
CA LYS A 436 21.39 31.41 -4.96
C LYS A 436 20.24 30.40 -4.98
N PHE A 437 19.05 30.89 -5.29
CA PHE A 437 17.86 30.05 -5.36
C PHE A 437 18.00 29.01 -6.50
N HIS A 438 17.81 27.75 -6.16
CA HIS A 438 17.80 26.62 -7.06
C HIS A 438 16.77 25.58 -6.59
N ASP A 439 15.50 26.00 -6.45
CA ASP A 439 14.40 25.17 -5.90
C ASP A 439 14.79 24.47 -4.58
N ASN A 440 15.55 25.20 -3.76
CA ASN A 440 16.22 24.69 -2.56
C ASN A 440 15.65 25.22 -1.25
N MET A 441 14.83 26.25 -1.31
CA MET A 441 14.36 26.98 -0.15
C MET A 441 13.10 27.76 -0.48
N TRP A 442 12.05 27.64 0.33
CA TRP A 442 10.77 28.32 0.08
C TRP A 442 10.28 29.18 1.24
N CYS A 443 10.90 29.08 2.42
CA CYS A 443 10.73 30.01 3.53
C CYS A 443 12.00 30.88 3.64
N LEU A 444 12.07 31.94 2.82
CA LEU A 444 13.27 32.77 2.68
C LEU A 444 13.58 33.58 3.95
N PHE A 445 12.53 34.07 4.61
CA PHE A 445 12.60 34.93 5.79
C PHE A 445 11.81 34.28 6.93
N PRO A 446 12.37 33.24 7.58
CA PRO A 446 11.66 32.51 8.62
C PRO A 446 11.34 33.40 9.83
N GLU A 447 12.23 34.31 10.22
CA GLU A 447 11.98 35.22 11.34
C GLU A 447 10.81 36.19 11.08
N GLU A 448 10.78 36.85 9.91
CA GLU A 448 9.65 37.69 9.49
C GLU A 448 8.35 36.88 9.38
N THR A 449 8.43 35.64 8.90
CA THR A 449 7.28 34.73 8.83
C THR A 449 6.74 34.44 10.23
N ILE A 450 7.60 34.21 11.21
CA ILE A 450 7.20 34.01 12.61
C ILE A 450 6.48 35.26 13.12
N GLU A 451 7.07 36.45 12.94
CA GLU A 451 6.48 37.70 13.42
C GLU A 451 5.07 37.94 12.87
N PHE A 452 4.86 37.67 11.58
CA PHE A 452 3.54 37.73 10.95
C PHE A 452 2.59 36.70 11.58
N VAL A 453 3.02 35.43 11.66
CA VAL A 453 2.18 34.34 12.19
C VAL A 453 1.77 34.62 13.64
N GLN A 454 2.65 35.17 14.48
CA GLN A 454 2.33 35.53 15.86
C GLN A 454 1.25 36.63 15.97
N LYS A 455 1.14 37.51 14.96
CA LYS A 455 0.18 38.63 14.95
C LYS A 455 -1.20 38.21 14.43
N VAL A 456 -1.26 37.36 13.41
CA VAL A 456 -2.54 36.99 12.78
C VAL A 456 -3.41 36.13 13.71
N LYS A 457 -4.71 36.44 13.74
CA LYS A 457 -5.71 35.78 14.58
C LYS A 457 -6.58 34.77 13.81
N LYS A 458 -6.02 34.22 12.72
CA LYS A 458 -6.65 33.21 11.87
C LYS A 458 -5.85 31.91 11.92
N PRO A 459 -6.46 30.75 11.67
CA PRO A 459 -5.73 29.50 11.47
C PRO A 459 -4.61 29.63 10.44
N VAL A 460 -3.44 29.05 10.73
CA VAL A 460 -2.30 29.00 9.82
C VAL A 460 -1.95 27.54 9.51
N VAL A 461 -1.93 27.20 8.22
CA VAL A 461 -1.41 25.92 7.75
C VAL A 461 0.02 26.11 7.24
N GLY A 462 0.97 25.49 7.94
CA GLY A 462 2.38 25.45 7.53
C GLY A 462 2.60 24.41 6.44
N PHE A 463 3.11 24.79 5.28
CA PHE A 463 3.51 23.84 4.23
C PHE A 463 5.01 23.93 3.93
N LYS A 464 5.53 22.94 3.19
CA LYS A 464 6.98 22.76 2.97
C LYS A 464 7.80 22.74 4.28
N VAL A 465 7.20 22.25 5.37
CA VAL A 465 7.84 22.20 6.70
C VAL A 465 9.12 21.34 6.73
N LEU A 466 9.28 20.46 5.73
CA LEU A 466 10.45 19.60 5.55
C LEU A 466 11.46 20.13 4.52
N ALA A 467 11.23 21.33 3.97
CA ALA A 467 12.06 21.94 2.93
C ALA A 467 12.44 20.97 1.80
N GLY A 468 11.45 20.28 1.23
CA GLY A 468 11.67 19.33 0.14
C GLY A 468 12.43 18.06 0.54
N GLY A 469 12.39 17.68 1.82
CA GLY A 469 13.10 16.54 2.38
C GLY A 469 14.48 16.86 2.95
N ALA A 470 14.87 18.15 2.97
CA ALA A 470 16.14 18.58 3.57
C ALA A 470 16.09 18.66 5.12
N ILE A 471 14.89 18.68 5.72
CA ILE A 471 14.68 18.73 7.17
C ILE A 471 13.93 17.46 7.60
N HIS A 472 14.39 16.83 8.69
CA HIS A 472 13.72 15.68 9.26
C HIS A 472 12.35 16.05 9.87
N PRO A 473 11.33 15.16 9.81
CA PRO A 473 10.02 15.40 10.42
C PRO A 473 10.06 15.85 11.88
N LYS A 474 10.94 15.27 12.69
CA LYS A 474 11.10 15.65 14.10
C LYS A 474 11.46 17.12 14.31
N ASP A 475 12.30 17.67 13.44
CA ASP A 475 12.74 19.06 13.54
C ASP A 475 11.73 19.99 12.87
N GLY A 476 11.35 19.69 11.62
CA GLY A 476 10.44 20.52 10.83
C GLY A 476 9.04 20.65 11.44
N PHE A 477 8.45 19.54 11.92
CA PHE A 477 7.12 19.58 12.53
C PHE A 477 7.15 20.36 13.84
N GLN A 478 8.14 20.08 14.68
CA GLN A 478 8.29 20.75 15.97
C GLN A 478 8.49 22.26 15.76
N TRP A 479 9.38 22.65 14.86
CA TRP A 479 9.65 24.05 14.56
C TRP A 479 8.39 24.75 14.06
N ALA A 480 7.63 24.16 13.13
CA ALA A 480 6.41 24.77 12.62
C ALA A 480 5.35 24.98 13.72
N PHE A 481 5.10 23.97 14.55
CA PHE A 481 4.11 24.06 15.63
C PHE A 481 4.52 25.03 16.75
N ASP A 482 5.79 25.01 17.18
CA ASP A 482 6.32 25.92 18.21
C ASP A 482 6.21 27.39 17.77
N ASN A 483 6.32 27.63 16.46
CA ASN A 483 6.30 28.96 15.88
C ASN A 483 4.93 29.41 15.37
N GLY A 484 3.86 28.66 15.69
CA GLY A 484 2.49 29.15 15.57
C GLY A 484 1.65 28.55 14.44
N ALA A 485 2.16 27.59 13.66
CA ALA A 485 1.33 26.85 12.70
C ALA A 485 0.23 26.07 13.44
N ASP A 486 -1.04 26.21 13.08
CA ASP A 486 -2.14 25.44 13.66
C ASP A 486 -2.23 24.03 13.04
N PHE A 487 -1.92 23.94 11.76
CA PHE A 487 -1.86 22.69 11.00
C PHE A 487 -0.58 22.66 10.19
N ILE A 488 -0.15 21.47 9.77
CA ILE A 488 0.92 21.31 8.78
C ILE A 488 0.46 20.44 7.61
N GLU A 489 0.83 20.81 6.39
CA GLU A 489 0.68 19.96 5.21
C GLU A 489 2.02 19.33 4.83
N VAL A 490 2.03 17.99 4.74
CA VAL A 490 3.26 17.23 4.53
C VAL A 490 3.03 16.18 3.44
N GLY A 491 3.90 16.16 2.44
CA GLY A 491 3.97 15.04 1.48
C GLY A 491 4.71 13.86 2.10
N MET A 492 4.07 12.69 2.16
CA MET A 492 4.57 11.53 2.89
C MET A 492 4.28 10.26 2.07
N PHE A 493 5.27 9.41 1.88
CA PHE A 493 5.03 8.08 1.32
C PHE A 493 4.30 7.18 2.34
N ASP A 494 3.66 6.11 1.89
CA ASP A 494 2.97 5.12 2.73
C ASP A 494 3.84 4.64 3.90
N PHE A 495 5.11 4.33 3.63
CA PHE A 495 6.06 3.89 4.65
C PHE A 495 6.44 4.98 5.69
N GLN A 496 6.09 6.25 5.46
CA GLN A 496 6.36 7.35 6.38
C GLN A 496 5.13 7.75 7.20
N ILE A 497 3.92 7.32 6.82
CA ILE A 497 2.67 7.82 7.42
C ILE A 497 2.65 7.59 8.93
N ILE A 498 2.89 6.36 9.39
CA ILE A 498 2.79 6.02 10.81
C ILE A 498 3.80 6.79 11.66
N GLU A 499 5.04 6.93 11.17
CA GLU A 499 6.08 7.68 11.88
C GLU A 499 5.76 9.18 11.93
N ASN A 500 5.28 9.75 10.83
CA ASN A 500 4.93 11.16 10.77
C ASN A 500 3.68 11.48 11.59
N VAL A 501 2.70 10.58 11.66
CA VAL A 501 1.55 10.69 12.56
C VAL A 501 2.01 10.73 14.02
N ASN A 502 2.86 9.77 14.41
CA ASN A 502 3.45 9.74 15.76
C ASN A 502 4.25 11.01 16.07
N GLN A 503 5.01 11.50 15.09
CA GLN A 503 5.78 12.73 15.23
C GLN A 503 4.88 13.97 15.35
N ALA A 504 3.80 14.04 14.59
CA ALA A 504 2.82 15.13 14.68
C ALA A 504 2.13 15.15 16.05
N ILE A 505 1.69 13.98 16.55
CA ILE A 505 1.14 13.83 17.91
C ILE A 505 2.12 14.40 18.94
N ALA A 506 3.37 13.92 18.92
CA ALA A 506 4.39 14.35 19.87
C ALA A 506 4.69 15.85 19.77
N SER A 507 4.75 16.40 18.56
CA SER A 507 5.05 17.81 18.34
C SER A 507 3.93 18.74 18.79
N VAL A 508 2.67 18.38 18.56
CA VAL A 508 1.51 19.15 19.07
C VAL A 508 1.47 19.13 20.60
N VAL A 509 1.72 17.97 21.22
CA VAL A 509 1.79 17.86 22.69
C VAL A 509 2.88 18.77 23.26
N LYS A 510 4.07 18.77 22.65
CA LYS A 510 5.18 19.62 23.08
C LYS A 510 4.89 21.11 22.85
N ALA A 511 4.18 21.46 21.77
CA ALA A 511 3.79 22.83 21.44
C ALA A 511 2.56 23.33 22.22
N LYS A 512 2.02 22.57 23.19
CA LYS A 512 0.83 22.94 23.96
C LYS A 512 0.95 24.32 24.64
N ASN A 513 2.16 24.69 25.07
CA ASN A 513 2.47 25.95 25.74
C ASN A 513 3.24 26.94 24.85
N ARG A 514 3.07 26.85 23.52
CA ARG A 514 3.68 27.81 22.58
C ARG A 514 3.14 29.22 22.81
N ASN A 515 3.88 30.23 22.37
CA ASN A 515 3.52 31.65 22.58
C ASN A 515 2.20 32.05 21.91
N ARG A 516 1.93 31.51 20.72
CA ARG A 516 0.71 31.80 19.95
C ARG A 516 -0.43 30.85 20.37
N PRO A 517 -1.62 31.34 20.72
CA PRO A 517 -2.75 30.44 20.96
C PRO A 517 -3.11 29.64 19.70
N TRP A 518 -3.81 28.52 19.88
CA TRP A 518 -4.38 27.77 18.75
C TRP A 518 -5.61 28.51 18.24
N PHE A 519 -5.55 28.97 16.99
CA PHE A 519 -6.70 29.58 16.30
C PHE A 519 -7.46 28.56 15.47
N GLY A 520 -6.73 27.51 15.08
CA GLY A 520 -7.25 26.33 14.41
C GLY A 520 -7.28 25.13 15.32
#